data_AF-A0A541BAM5-F1
#
_entry.id   AF-A0A541BAM5-F1
#
_cell.length_a   1.000
_cell.length_b   1.000
_cell.length_c   1.000
_cell.angle_alpha   90.00
_cell.angle_beta   90.00
_cell.angle_gamma   90.00
#
_symmetry.space_group_name_H-M   'P 1'
#
loop_
_entity.id
_entity.type
_entity.pdbx_description
1 polymer ?
#
loop_
_entity_poly.entity_id
_entity_poly.type
_entity_poly.pdbx_seq_one_letter_code
_entity_poly.pdbx_strand_id
1 'polypeptide(L)'
;MATSNANGIRSSHLRRAFVAGALTVCALALPAAPAMAVGSEGSSSGSAGGSSVIPLPISSPAGLIALSAATTQTGKPYLWGGTGPNAWDCSGLTQWAFRQAGIRLPRVSQDQAWAGTPIPFAAMAPGDIVTFRPENDHVGIYAGFGQVFNAYGAGVPIGLTPLSELPPINQIRRF
;
A
#
# COMPACT_ATOMS: atom_id res chain seq x y z
N MET A 1 -44.04 34.17 34.90
CA MET A 1 -44.33 35.37 34.12
C MET A 1 -43.34 35.45 32.98
N ALA A 2 -43.84 35.26 31.76
CA ALA A 2 -43.09 35.25 30.52
C ALA A 2 -42.78 36.68 30.05
N THR A 3 -41.66 36.87 29.36
CA THR A 3 -41.66 37.54 28.05
C THR A 3 -40.52 36.98 27.20
N SER A 4 -40.95 36.34 26.11
CA SER A 4 -40.16 35.96 24.96
C SER A 4 -39.75 37.22 24.20
N ASN A 5 -38.54 37.26 23.63
CA ASN A 5 -38.21 38.21 22.58
C ASN A 5 -37.75 37.46 21.34
N ALA A 6 -38.69 37.25 20.43
CA ALA A 6 -38.45 36.78 19.07
C ALA A 6 -38.61 37.98 18.13
N ASN A 7 -37.57 38.28 17.37
CA ASN A 7 -37.60 39.10 16.17
C ASN A 7 -36.45 38.54 15.31
N GLY A 8 -36.67 37.71 14.30
CA GLY A 8 -37.53 37.96 13.15
C GLY A 8 -36.71 38.73 12.11
N ILE A 9 -36.66 38.21 10.88
CA ILE A 9 -36.51 38.91 9.59
C ILE A 9 -35.30 38.49 8.70
N ARG A 10 -35.67 37.64 7.72
CA ARG A 10 -35.44 37.73 6.25
C ARG A 10 -34.21 37.08 5.61
N SER A 11 -34.52 35.95 5.00
CA SER A 11 -34.14 35.49 3.67
C SER A 11 -33.53 36.54 2.73
N SER A 12 -32.42 36.19 2.09
CA SER A 12 -32.22 36.55 0.68
C SER A 12 -31.41 35.48 -0.04
N HIS A 13 -32.08 34.87 -1.03
CA HIS A 13 -31.46 34.11 -2.10
C HIS A 13 -30.63 35.07 -2.96
N LEU A 14 -29.33 34.80 -3.12
CA LEU A 14 -28.51 35.30 -4.23
C LEU A 14 -27.80 34.08 -4.82
N ARG A 15 -28.39 33.47 -5.85
CA ARG A 15 -28.20 33.78 -7.27
C ARG A 15 -26.76 33.54 -7.74
N ARG A 16 -26.62 32.37 -8.37
CA ARG A 16 -25.71 31.99 -9.46
C ARG A 16 -24.79 33.11 -9.97
N ALA A 17 -23.49 32.83 -9.98
CA ALA A 17 -22.58 33.32 -11.00
C ALA A 17 -21.80 32.11 -11.55
N PHE A 18 -22.28 31.60 -12.68
CA PHE A 18 -21.51 30.79 -13.61
C PHE A 18 -20.53 31.75 -14.28
N VAL A 19 -19.22 31.61 -14.04
CA VAL A 19 -18.21 32.28 -14.85
C VAL A 19 -17.50 31.22 -15.66
N ALA A 20 -17.98 31.07 -16.89
CA ALA A 20 -17.28 30.38 -17.96
C ALA A 20 -16.08 31.25 -18.37
N GLY A 21 -14.88 30.84 -17.95
CA GLY A 21 -13.61 31.33 -18.47
C GLY A 21 -13.13 30.42 -19.58
N ALA A 22 -13.52 30.71 -20.82
CA ALA A 22 -12.85 30.22 -22.01
C ALA A 22 -11.62 31.11 -22.28
N LEU A 23 -10.49 30.50 -22.67
CA LEU A 23 -9.26 31.03 -23.32
C LEU A 23 -8.12 30.13 -22.80
N THR A 24 -7.22 29.50 -23.55
CA THR A 24 -6.88 29.49 -24.97
C THR A 24 -6.07 28.20 -25.17
N VAL A 25 -6.47 27.34 -26.12
CA VAL A 25 -5.67 26.18 -26.52
C VAL A 25 -4.61 26.68 -27.50
N CYS A 26 -3.34 26.68 -27.10
CA CYS A 26 -2.21 26.87 -28.01
C CYS A 26 -1.82 25.50 -28.56
N ALA A 27 -2.42 25.12 -29.69
CA ALA A 27 -2.09 23.91 -30.42
C ALA A 27 -0.83 24.18 -31.26
N LEU A 28 0.33 23.66 -30.81
CA LEU A 28 1.51 23.53 -31.64
C LEU A 28 1.38 22.23 -32.46
N ALA A 29 0.98 22.40 -33.72
CA ALA A 29 0.96 21.35 -34.72
C ALA A 29 2.41 20.94 -35.07
N LEU A 30 2.77 19.70 -34.78
CA LEU A 30 3.97 19.04 -35.28
C LEU A 30 3.62 18.23 -36.55
N PRO A 31 4.49 18.18 -37.57
CA PRO A 31 4.22 17.46 -38.81
C PRO A 31 4.28 15.93 -38.60
N ALA A 32 3.24 15.26 -39.11
CA ALA A 32 3.15 13.81 -39.20
C ALA A 32 4.15 13.25 -40.24
N ALA A 33 5.00 12.33 -39.82
CA ALA A 33 5.88 11.53 -40.67
C ALA A 33 5.32 10.09 -40.83
N PRO A 34 5.63 9.38 -41.93
CA PRO A 34 4.80 8.29 -42.44
C PRO A 34 4.96 6.97 -41.69
N ALA A 35 3.86 6.21 -41.68
CA ALA A 35 3.80 4.83 -41.21
C ALA A 35 4.63 3.91 -42.12
N MET A 36 5.61 3.22 -41.54
CA MET A 36 6.27 2.07 -42.13
C MET A 36 5.79 0.82 -41.37
N ALA A 37 4.86 0.11 -41.98
CA ALA A 37 4.55 -1.27 -41.62
C ALA A 37 5.65 -2.17 -42.19
N VAL A 38 6.41 -2.82 -41.31
CA VAL A 38 7.11 -4.06 -41.62
C VAL A 38 6.70 -5.07 -40.56
N GLY A 39 5.89 -6.04 -40.98
CA GLY A 39 5.74 -7.28 -40.26
C GLY A 39 7.04 -8.07 -40.42
N SER A 40 7.57 -8.56 -39.30
CA SER A 40 8.41 -9.74 -39.35
C SER A 40 8.02 -10.65 -38.20
N GLU A 41 7.76 -11.87 -38.60
CA GLU A 41 7.17 -12.94 -37.84
C GLU A 41 8.08 -13.45 -36.73
N GLY A 42 7.48 -14.22 -35.83
CA GLY A 42 8.06 -14.76 -34.63
C GLY A 42 9.43 -15.39 -34.81
N SER A 43 10.29 -15.10 -33.85
CA SER A 43 11.35 -16.02 -33.43
C SER A 43 11.45 -15.94 -31.92
N SER A 44 10.49 -16.55 -31.24
CA SER A 44 10.68 -17.01 -29.86
C SER A 44 11.53 -18.28 -29.91
N SER A 45 12.81 -18.13 -30.25
CA SER A 45 13.80 -19.19 -30.10
C SER A 45 14.20 -19.25 -28.65
N GLY A 46 13.82 -20.35 -28.00
CA GLY A 46 13.91 -20.53 -26.56
C GLY A 46 15.31 -20.39 -25.99
N SER A 47 15.34 -19.92 -24.75
CA SER A 47 16.18 -20.54 -23.74
C SER A 47 15.31 -20.78 -22.52
N ALA A 48 14.80 -22.00 -22.43
CA ALA A 48 14.51 -22.66 -21.16
C ALA A 48 15.84 -22.91 -20.43
N GLY A 49 16.57 -21.84 -20.15
CA GLY A 49 17.68 -21.84 -19.22
C GLY A 49 17.07 -21.52 -17.87
N GLY A 50 16.95 -22.52 -17.01
CA GLY A 50 16.60 -22.32 -15.61
C GLY A 50 17.69 -21.52 -14.91
N SER A 51 17.73 -20.21 -15.14
CA SER A 51 18.31 -19.30 -14.18
C SER A 51 17.37 -19.34 -12.99
N SER A 52 17.74 -20.12 -11.98
CA SER A 52 17.27 -19.87 -10.63
C SER A 52 17.56 -18.39 -10.37
N VAL A 53 16.54 -17.54 -10.47
CA VAL A 53 16.64 -16.15 -10.07
C VAL A 53 16.82 -16.22 -8.56
N ILE A 54 18.07 -16.20 -8.10
CA ILE A 54 18.38 -16.10 -6.68
C ILE A 54 17.87 -14.71 -6.29
N PRO A 55 16.79 -14.62 -5.48
CA PRO A 55 16.31 -13.31 -5.09
C PRO A 55 17.41 -12.67 -4.26
N LEU A 56 17.85 -11.48 -4.67
CA LEU A 56 18.79 -10.70 -3.88
C LEU A 56 18.01 -9.95 -2.78
N PRO A 57 18.65 -9.59 -1.67
CA PRO A 57 18.06 -8.76 -0.61
C PRO A 57 17.96 -7.28 -1.05
N ILE A 58 17.26 -7.04 -2.16
CA ILE A 58 17.02 -5.73 -2.74
C ILE A 58 15.54 -5.38 -2.56
N SER A 59 15.28 -4.26 -1.88
CA SER A 59 13.93 -3.75 -1.70
C SER A 59 13.28 -3.40 -3.04
N SER A 60 11.99 -3.71 -3.16
CA SER A 60 11.20 -3.22 -4.29
C SER A 60 10.74 -1.77 -4.05
N PRO A 61 10.54 -0.98 -5.12
CA PRO A 61 9.98 0.37 -4.98
C PRO A 61 8.62 0.36 -4.26
N ALA A 62 7.77 -0.63 -4.58
CA ALA A 62 6.45 -0.74 -3.98
C ALA A 62 6.50 -1.07 -2.48
N GLY A 63 7.40 -1.98 -2.07
CA GLY A 63 7.63 -2.30 -0.67
C GLY A 63 8.14 -1.11 0.14
N LEU A 64 9.04 -0.30 -0.43
CA LEU A 64 9.53 0.92 0.23
C LEU A 64 8.43 1.98 0.39
N ILE A 65 7.58 2.17 -0.62
CA ILE A 65 6.41 3.07 -0.52
C ILE A 65 5.47 2.58 0.57
N ALA A 66 5.17 1.26 0.60
CA ALA A 66 4.30 0.68 1.61
C ALA A 66 4.89 0.84 3.02
N LEU A 67 6.17 0.54 3.21
CA LEU A 67 6.86 0.73 4.49
C LEU A 67 6.81 2.19 4.92
N SER A 68 7.12 3.12 4.02
CA SER A 68 7.04 4.56 4.29
C SER A 68 5.62 5.02 4.64
N ALA A 69 4.59 4.43 4.04
CA ALA A 69 3.21 4.73 4.39
C ALA A 69 2.88 4.18 5.78
N ALA A 70 3.25 2.94 6.07
CA ALA A 70 2.99 2.31 7.36
C ALA A 70 3.63 3.09 8.52
N THR A 71 4.85 3.59 8.37
CA THR A 71 5.55 4.36 9.43
C THR A 71 4.81 5.65 9.82
N THR A 72 4.00 6.24 8.94
CA THR A 72 3.13 7.38 9.29
C THR A 72 2.03 7.03 10.31
N GLN A 73 1.80 5.73 10.55
CA GLN A 73 0.80 5.22 11.49
C GLN A 73 1.40 4.88 12.88
N THR A 74 2.68 5.18 13.09
CA THR A 74 3.38 4.93 14.37
C THR A 74 2.60 5.51 15.55
N GLY A 75 2.48 4.74 16.63
CA GLY A 75 1.83 5.13 17.88
C GLY A 75 0.31 4.97 17.88
N LYS A 76 -0.33 4.71 16.72
CA LYS A 76 -1.78 4.46 16.68
C LYS A 76 -2.14 3.14 17.37
N PRO A 77 -3.36 3.03 17.93
CA PRO A 77 -3.78 1.82 18.61
C PRO A 77 -4.03 0.66 17.65
N TYR A 78 -3.80 -0.54 18.15
CA TYR A 78 -4.33 -1.76 17.56
C TYR A 78 -5.85 -1.86 17.80
N LEU A 79 -6.58 -2.33 16.79
CA LEU A 79 -7.99 -2.71 16.89
C LEU A 79 -8.25 -3.93 16.02
N TRP A 80 -8.78 -5.02 16.60
CA TRP A 80 -9.16 -6.21 15.84
C TRP A 80 -10.17 -5.86 14.74
N GLY A 81 -9.91 -6.26 13.50
CA GLY A 81 -10.73 -5.89 12.35
C GLY A 81 -10.49 -4.46 11.84
N GLY A 82 -9.60 -3.69 12.47
CA GLY A 82 -9.35 -2.28 12.17
C GLY A 82 -8.77 -2.04 10.78
N THR A 83 -9.37 -1.11 10.03
CA THR A 83 -8.98 -0.73 8.67
C THR A 83 -8.65 0.76 8.52
N GLY A 84 -8.31 1.43 9.64
CA GLY A 84 -7.97 2.84 9.67
C GLY A 84 -9.16 3.81 9.62
N PRO A 85 -8.88 5.13 9.62
CA PRO A 85 -7.54 5.72 9.76
C PRO A 85 -7.07 5.83 11.22
N ASN A 86 -7.96 5.58 12.20
CA ASN A 86 -7.66 5.85 13.61
C ASN A 86 -7.02 4.65 14.34
N ALA A 87 -7.27 3.43 13.87
CA ALA A 87 -6.76 2.20 14.46
C ALA A 87 -6.64 1.12 13.38
N TRP A 88 -5.76 0.13 13.59
CA TRP A 88 -5.48 -0.90 12.61
C TRP A 88 -5.38 -2.28 13.27
N ASP A 89 -5.73 -3.33 12.54
CA ASP A 89 -5.15 -4.65 12.81
C ASP A 89 -3.95 -4.90 11.89
N CYS A 90 -3.28 -6.05 12.08
CA CYS A 90 -2.07 -6.42 11.37
C CYS A 90 -2.24 -6.37 9.85
N SER A 91 -3.24 -7.08 9.33
CA SER A 91 -3.49 -7.22 7.90
C SER A 91 -4.18 -6.00 7.27
N GLY A 92 -4.93 -5.23 8.05
CA GLY A 92 -5.52 -3.96 7.66
C GLY A 92 -4.46 -2.87 7.47
N LEU A 93 -3.46 -2.81 8.36
CA LEU A 93 -2.31 -1.91 8.23
C LEU A 93 -1.52 -2.20 6.94
N THR A 94 -1.13 -3.46 6.72
CA THR A 94 -0.38 -3.86 5.52
C THR A 94 -1.21 -3.62 4.25
N GLN A 95 -2.49 -3.98 4.26
CA GLN A 95 -3.38 -3.74 3.12
C GLN A 95 -3.46 -2.26 2.77
N TRP A 96 -3.63 -1.38 3.75
CA TRP A 96 -3.68 0.05 3.51
C TRP A 96 -2.34 0.62 3.05
N ALA A 97 -1.23 0.17 3.64
CA ALA A 97 0.12 0.59 3.29
C ALA A 97 0.45 0.26 1.82
N PHE A 98 0.21 -0.99 1.40
CA PHE A 98 0.45 -1.42 0.01
C PHE A 98 -0.51 -0.77 -0.99
N ARG A 99 -1.70 -0.35 -0.55
CA ARG A 99 -2.61 0.45 -1.40
C ARG A 99 -1.99 1.78 -1.80
N GLN A 100 -1.14 2.38 -0.96
CA GLN A 100 -0.41 3.61 -1.31
C GLN A 100 0.61 3.39 -2.45
N ALA A 101 1.07 2.15 -2.61
CA ALA A 101 1.91 1.73 -3.72
C ALA A 101 1.10 1.20 -4.93
N GLY A 102 -0.22 1.35 -4.93
CA GLY A 102 -1.11 0.85 -5.99
C GLY A 102 -1.40 -0.65 -5.94
N ILE A 103 -0.96 -1.37 -4.91
CA ILE A 103 -1.16 -2.82 -4.77
C ILE A 103 -2.39 -3.12 -3.92
N ARG A 104 -3.23 -4.02 -4.40
CA ARG A 104 -4.42 -4.50 -3.69
C ARG A 104 -4.11 -5.82 -3.01
N LEU A 105 -3.96 -5.79 -1.69
CA LEU A 105 -3.80 -7.00 -0.89
C LEU A 105 -5.14 -7.58 -0.42
N PRO A 106 -5.23 -8.91 -0.26
CA PRO A 106 -6.31 -9.55 0.50
C PRO A 106 -6.46 -8.96 1.90
N ARG A 107 -7.66 -9.08 2.48
CA ARG A 107 -7.96 -8.46 3.79
C ARG A 107 -7.26 -9.16 4.95
N VAL A 108 -7.09 -10.48 4.89
CA VAL A 108 -6.61 -11.30 6.00
C VAL A 108 -5.16 -11.74 5.76
N SER A 109 -4.42 -11.94 6.85
CA SER A 109 -2.99 -12.28 6.80
C SER A 109 -2.73 -13.63 6.14
N GLN A 110 -3.65 -14.58 6.28
CA GLN A 110 -3.58 -15.91 5.67
C GLN A 110 -3.51 -15.83 4.15
N ASP A 111 -4.31 -14.95 3.54
CA ASP A 111 -4.33 -14.77 2.09
C ASP A 111 -3.13 -13.91 1.63
N GLN A 112 -2.75 -12.89 2.43
CA GLN A 112 -1.54 -12.10 2.16
C GLN A 112 -0.28 -12.98 2.16
N ALA A 113 -0.27 -14.06 2.95
CA ALA A 113 0.81 -15.03 3.02
C ALA A 113 1.10 -15.73 1.69
N TRP A 114 0.22 -15.62 0.69
CA TRP A 114 0.35 -16.23 -0.65
C TRP A 114 0.27 -15.21 -1.78
N ALA A 115 0.21 -13.92 -1.47
CA ALA A 115 0.21 -12.86 -2.46
C ALA A 115 1.66 -12.45 -2.81
N GLY A 116 1.90 -12.06 -4.06
CA GLY A 116 3.23 -11.64 -4.52
C GLY A 116 4.23 -12.80 -4.68
N THR A 117 5.51 -12.46 -4.76
CA THR A 117 6.60 -13.43 -5.04
C THR A 117 7.17 -13.98 -3.73
N PRO A 118 7.32 -15.32 -3.57
CA PRO A 118 8.02 -15.92 -2.44
C PRO A 118 9.48 -15.48 -2.38
N ILE A 119 9.94 -15.10 -1.19
CA ILE A 119 11.35 -14.74 -0.93
C ILE A 119 11.92 -15.67 0.15
N PRO A 120 13.12 -16.26 -0.05
CA PRO A 120 13.80 -16.99 1.00
C PRO A 120 14.31 -16.04 2.09
N PHE A 121 14.42 -16.51 3.33
CA PHE A 121 14.82 -15.69 4.49
C PHE A 121 16.12 -14.90 4.25
N ALA A 122 17.13 -15.52 3.61
CA ALA A 122 18.41 -14.87 3.31
C ALA A 122 18.32 -13.71 2.31
N ALA A 123 17.20 -13.58 1.59
CA ALA A 123 16.95 -12.55 0.59
C ALA A 123 15.89 -11.53 1.04
N MET A 124 15.45 -11.58 2.30
CA MET A 124 14.50 -10.62 2.85
C MET A 124 15.07 -9.20 2.80
N ALA A 125 14.24 -8.24 2.38
CA ALA A 125 14.63 -6.85 2.24
C ALA A 125 13.55 -5.91 2.78
N PRO A 126 13.91 -4.68 3.21
CA PRO A 126 12.93 -3.71 3.67
C PRO A 126 11.79 -3.54 2.68
N GLY A 127 10.55 -3.55 3.17
CA GLY A 127 9.34 -3.48 2.36
C GLY A 127 8.71 -4.83 2.03
N ASP A 128 9.36 -5.95 2.33
CA ASP A 128 8.74 -7.28 2.20
C ASP A 128 7.63 -7.47 3.25
N ILE A 129 6.56 -8.17 2.85
CA ILE A 129 5.59 -8.70 3.81
C ILE A 129 6.17 -9.92 4.49
N VAL A 130 6.05 -9.98 5.81
CA VAL A 130 6.42 -11.13 6.64
C VAL A 130 5.20 -11.62 7.41
N THR A 131 4.86 -12.89 7.27
CA THR A 131 3.83 -13.55 8.07
C THR A 131 4.46 -14.48 9.08
N PHE A 132 3.76 -14.69 10.19
CA PHE A 132 4.27 -15.44 11.33
C PHE A 132 3.38 -16.64 11.63
N ARG A 133 4.00 -17.66 12.24
CA ARG A 133 3.37 -18.94 12.64
C ARG A 133 2.82 -19.76 11.47
N PRO A 134 2.74 -21.10 11.59
CA PRO A 134 2.22 -21.96 10.51
C PRO A 134 0.86 -21.52 9.98
N GLU A 135 0.02 -20.92 10.82
CA GLU A 135 -1.34 -20.47 10.52
C GLU A 135 -1.39 -19.11 9.81
N ASN A 136 -0.28 -18.37 9.70
CA ASN A 136 -0.25 -17.01 9.12
C ASN A 136 -1.23 -16.04 9.77
N ASP A 137 -1.36 -16.08 11.09
CA ASP A 137 -2.31 -15.30 11.90
C ASP A 137 -1.78 -13.92 12.32
N HIS A 138 -0.52 -13.61 12.00
CA HIS A 138 0.04 -12.27 12.11
C HIS A 138 0.85 -11.88 10.87
N VAL A 139 0.88 -10.59 10.56
CA VAL A 139 1.58 -10.03 9.41
C VAL A 139 2.17 -8.65 9.72
N GLY A 140 3.30 -8.33 9.10
CA GLY A 140 3.93 -7.01 9.15
C GLY A 140 4.77 -6.73 7.92
N ILE A 141 5.41 -5.56 7.89
CA ILE A 141 6.32 -5.14 6.83
C ILE A 141 7.74 -5.15 7.41
N TYR A 142 8.66 -5.92 6.82
CA TYR A 142 10.05 -5.93 7.25
C TYR A 142 10.67 -4.54 7.04
N ALA A 143 11.32 -4.02 8.07
CA ALA A 143 11.89 -2.67 8.08
C ALA A 143 13.41 -2.67 7.93
N GLY A 144 14.04 -3.84 7.76
CA GLY A 144 15.50 -3.99 7.80
C GLY A 144 16.02 -4.19 9.23
N PHE A 145 17.30 -4.53 9.35
CA PHE A 145 18.02 -4.63 10.64
C PHE A 145 17.32 -5.48 11.70
N GLY A 146 16.61 -6.53 11.28
CA GLY A 146 15.87 -7.40 12.19
C GLY A 146 14.65 -6.74 12.83
N GLN A 147 14.06 -5.73 12.18
CA GLN A 147 12.87 -5.04 12.65
C GLN A 147 11.69 -5.28 11.72
N VAL A 148 10.48 -5.32 12.29
CA VAL A 148 9.23 -5.43 11.54
C VAL A 148 8.30 -4.33 12.00
N PHE A 149 7.79 -3.55 11.05
CA PHE A 149 6.75 -2.58 11.31
C PHE A 149 5.38 -3.28 11.29
N ASN A 150 4.63 -3.25 12.39
CA ASN A 150 3.38 -3.98 12.50
C ASN A 150 2.35 -3.31 13.44
N ALA A 151 1.13 -3.85 13.40
CA ALA A 151 0.12 -3.68 14.43
C ALA A 151 0.01 -5.01 15.19
N TYR A 152 0.82 -5.20 16.24
CA TYR A 152 0.99 -6.51 16.89
C TYR A 152 -0.26 -7.04 17.61
N GLY A 153 -0.86 -6.23 18.47
CA GLY A 153 -2.00 -6.65 19.29
C GLY A 153 -2.51 -5.56 20.21
N ALA A 154 -3.64 -5.83 20.86
CA ALA A 154 -4.29 -4.87 21.75
C ALA A 154 -3.35 -4.42 22.89
N GLY A 155 -3.37 -3.11 23.18
CA GLY A 155 -2.49 -2.51 24.19
C GLY A 155 -1.06 -2.22 23.72
N VAL A 156 -0.67 -2.67 22.52
CA VAL A 156 0.62 -2.37 21.91
C VAL A 156 0.42 -1.33 20.80
N PRO A 157 1.03 -0.14 20.88
CA PRO A 157 0.97 0.83 19.79
C PRO A 157 1.64 0.31 18.52
N ILE A 158 1.14 0.72 17.37
CA ILE A 158 1.72 0.39 16.06
C ILE A 158 3.13 0.92 15.98
N GLY A 159 4.08 0.11 15.51
CA GLY A 159 5.47 0.49 15.46
C GLY A 159 6.40 -0.63 15.03
N LEU A 160 7.69 -0.43 15.31
CA LEU A 160 8.72 -1.43 15.09
C LEU A 160 8.73 -2.44 16.23
N THR A 161 8.79 -3.71 15.88
CA THR A 161 9.04 -4.82 16.81
C THR A 161 10.28 -5.59 16.34
N PRO A 162 11.23 -5.91 17.23
CA PRO A 162 12.35 -6.78 16.90
C PRO A 162 11.86 -8.15 16.44
N LEU A 163 12.46 -8.68 15.38
CA LEU A 163 12.15 -10.01 14.87
C LEU A 163 12.39 -11.11 15.91
N SER A 164 13.32 -10.88 16.85
CA SER A 164 13.62 -11.76 17.98
C SER A 164 12.49 -11.85 19.03
N GLU A 165 11.59 -10.88 19.06
CA GLU A 165 10.43 -10.84 19.97
C GLU A 165 9.14 -11.31 19.28
N LEU A 166 9.17 -11.46 17.95
CA LEU A 166 8.06 -11.98 17.18
C LEU A 166 8.14 -13.52 17.09
N PRO A 167 6.99 -14.19 16.93
CA PRO A 167 6.99 -15.62 16.64
C PRO A 167 7.74 -15.97 15.35
N PRO A 168 8.03 -17.25 15.08
CA PRO A 168 8.77 -17.63 13.88
C PRO A 168 8.09 -17.17 12.59
N ILE A 169 8.87 -16.67 11.64
CA ILE A 169 8.40 -16.35 10.28
C ILE A 169 7.92 -17.64 9.60
N ASN A 170 6.79 -17.54 8.91
CA ASN A 170 6.29 -18.60 8.05
C ASN A 170 6.50 -18.27 6.56
N GLN A 171 6.01 -17.11 6.09
CA GLN A 171 6.14 -16.70 4.69
C GLN A 171 6.73 -15.30 4.57
N ILE A 172 7.47 -15.07 3.48
CA ILE A 172 8.00 -13.76 3.10
C ILE A 172 7.59 -13.50 1.65
N ARG A 173 7.00 -12.33 1.40
CA ARG A 173 6.45 -11.94 0.10
C ARG A 173 6.95 -10.58 -0.34
N ARG A 174 7.37 -10.51 -1.61
CA ARG A 174 7.77 -9.26 -2.27
C ARG A 174 6.81 -8.91 -3.40
N PHE A 175 6.55 -7.61 -3.55
CA PHE A 175 5.70 -7.03 -4.58
C PHE A 175 6.47 -5.98 -5.38
#